data_AF-A0A2A6JN01-F1
#
_entry.id   AF-A0A2A6JN01-F1
#
_cell.length_a   1.000
_cell.length_b   1.000
_cell.length_c   1.000
_cell.angle_alpha   90.00
_cell.angle_beta   90.00
_cell.angle_gamma   90.00
#
_symmetry.space_group_name_H-M   'P 1'
#
loop_
_entity.id
_entity.type
_entity.pdbx_description
1 polymer ?
#
loop_
_entity_poly.entity_id
_entity_poly.type
_entity_poly.pdbx_seq_one_letter_code
_entity_poly.pdbx_strand_id
1 'polypeptide(L)'
;MGGSNVFGCFAIATIFCLAPQQSLSEETTHPIRVTYAVAIEGKEPFSAEVSCLPDSTCSLADQSEPSINLAITLYSGSGANGELSIHCSPNPCSFQNSRAQLEFSGRRATVDILSGEADSGITTLLVVRRRQRIGEVLISY
;
A
#
# COMPACT_ATOMS: atom_id res chain seq x y z
N MET A 1 27.63 -38.61 74.68
CA MET A 1 27.40 -37.31 74.02
C MET A 1 28.57 -37.00 73.13
N GLY A 2 28.31 -36.67 71.86
CA GLY A 2 29.33 -36.38 70.86
C GLY A 2 28.75 -36.56 69.46
N GLY A 3 27.87 -35.64 69.07
CA GLY A 3 27.27 -35.62 67.74
C GLY A 3 28.23 -34.99 66.71
N SER A 4 28.05 -35.35 65.46
CA SER A 4 28.55 -34.58 64.31
C SER A 4 27.60 -34.78 63.14
N ASN A 5 26.95 -33.68 62.75
CA ASN A 5 26.16 -33.54 61.54
C ASN A 5 27.10 -33.49 60.34
N VAL A 6 26.74 -34.16 59.24
CA VAL A 6 27.29 -33.83 57.91
C VAL A 6 26.14 -33.73 56.91
N PHE A 7 25.94 -32.50 56.47
CA PHE A 7 25.10 -32.08 55.35
C PHE A 7 25.55 -32.77 54.05
N GLY A 8 24.60 -33.30 53.28
CA GLY A 8 24.84 -33.78 51.92
C GLY A 8 23.72 -33.32 51.00
N CYS A 9 23.82 -32.08 50.49
CA CYS A 9 22.95 -31.55 49.45
C CYS A 9 23.16 -32.32 48.14
N PHE A 10 22.13 -33.01 47.66
CA PHE A 10 22.09 -33.49 46.27
C PHE A 10 21.65 -32.33 45.36
N ALA A 11 22.59 -31.80 44.58
CA ALA A 11 22.33 -30.78 43.58
C ALA A 11 21.56 -31.39 42.39
N ILE A 12 20.35 -30.89 42.13
CA ILE A 12 19.55 -31.23 40.96
C ILE A 12 20.03 -30.35 39.80
N ALA A 13 20.71 -30.94 38.82
CA ALA A 13 21.07 -30.26 37.58
C ALA A 13 19.83 -30.15 36.69
N THR A 14 19.20 -28.97 36.69
CA THR A 14 18.15 -28.62 35.73
C THR A 14 18.79 -28.36 34.37
N ILE A 15 18.59 -29.29 33.44
CA ILE A 15 18.92 -29.13 32.02
C ILE A 15 18.01 -28.04 31.47
N PHE A 16 18.56 -26.85 31.25
CA PHE A 16 17.89 -25.79 30.51
C PHE A 16 17.65 -26.27 29.08
N CYS A 17 16.38 -26.49 28.73
CA CYS A 17 15.95 -26.65 27.35
C CYS A 17 16.34 -25.38 26.58
N LEU A 18 17.35 -25.48 25.72
CA LEU A 18 17.56 -24.52 24.65
C LEU A 18 16.45 -24.73 23.62
N ALA A 19 15.38 -23.94 23.75
CA ALA A 19 14.42 -23.80 22.66
C ALA A 19 15.18 -23.26 21.43
N PRO A 20 14.97 -23.83 20.23
CA PRO A 20 15.52 -23.23 19.03
C PRO A 20 14.86 -21.87 18.87
N GLN A 21 15.63 -20.80 19.07
CA GLN A 21 15.20 -19.48 18.62
C GLN A 21 15.09 -19.59 17.10
N GLN A 22 13.86 -19.72 16.61
CA GLN A 22 13.55 -19.47 15.21
C GLN A 22 13.93 -18.02 14.97
N SER A 23 15.12 -17.77 14.44
CA SER A 23 15.44 -16.51 13.83
C SER A 23 14.50 -16.36 12.63
N LEU A 24 13.41 -15.62 12.85
CA LEU A 24 12.66 -15.02 11.76
C LEU A 24 13.70 -14.17 11.03
N SER A 25 14.17 -14.66 9.87
CA SER A 25 15.01 -13.86 8.99
C SER A 25 14.17 -12.64 8.63
N GLU A 26 14.46 -11.52 9.28
CA GLU A 26 13.90 -10.22 8.94
C GLU A 26 14.49 -9.89 7.57
N GLU A 27 13.82 -10.38 6.52
CA GLU A 27 14.15 -10.06 5.15
C GLU A 27 14.11 -8.54 5.08
N THR A 28 15.29 -7.94 4.87
CA THR A 28 15.44 -6.50 4.94
C THR A 28 14.68 -5.91 3.76
N THR A 29 13.43 -5.53 4.00
CA THR A 29 12.56 -4.94 3.01
C THR A 29 13.09 -3.57 2.65
N HIS A 30 13.63 -3.44 1.43
CA HIS A 30 14.20 -2.19 0.96
C HIS A 30 13.08 -1.25 0.47
N PRO A 31 13.04 0.02 0.91
CA PRO A 31 12.10 1.00 0.39
C PRO A 31 12.29 1.24 -1.12
N ILE A 32 11.17 1.33 -1.83
CA ILE A 32 11.10 1.63 -3.26
C ILE A 32 10.82 3.13 -3.41
N ARG A 33 11.64 3.82 -4.23
CA ARG A 33 11.39 5.23 -4.57
C ARG A 33 10.33 5.32 -5.66
N VAL A 34 9.26 6.03 -5.37
CA VAL A 34 8.16 6.27 -6.31
C VAL A 34 8.13 7.75 -6.65
N THR A 35 8.38 8.07 -7.90
CA THR A 35 8.13 9.41 -8.46
C THR A 35 6.75 9.43 -9.07
N TYR A 36 5.96 10.46 -8.78
CA TYR A 36 4.63 10.60 -9.35
C TYR A 36 4.36 12.04 -9.77
N ALA A 37 3.43 12.20 -10.71
CA ALA A 37 2.87 13.47 -11.12
C ALA A 37 1.36 13.37 -11.26
N VAL A 38 0.64 14.42 -10.88
CA VAL A 38 -0.82 14.49 -10.94
C VAL A 38 -1.22 15.76 -11.65
N ALA A 39 -2.06 15.63 -12.66
CA ALA A 39 -2.67 16.76 -13.35
C ALA A 39 -4.19 16.64 -13.26
N ILE A 40 -4.85 17.68 -12.75
CA ILE A 40 -6.30 17.76 -12.62
C ILE A 40 -6.78 18.95 -13.43
N GLU A 41 -7.89 18.77 -14.15
CA GLU A 41 -8.48 19.83 -14.95
C GLU A 41 -8.76 21.08 -14.09
N GLY A 42 -8.30 22.24 -14.56
CA GLY A 42 -8.47 23.51 -13.86
C GLY A 42 -7.54 23.75 -12.66
N LYS A 43 -6.54 22.89 -12.44
CA LYS A 43 -5.50 23.07 -11.42
C LYS A 43 -4.10 23.07 -11.99
N GLU A 44 -3.17 23.66 -11.24
CA GLU A 44 -1.75 23.51 -11.51
C GLU A 44 -1.31 22.05 -11.26
N PRO A 45 -0.63 21.40 -12.22
CA PRO A 45 -0.07 20.07 -12.01
C PRO A 45 1.00 20.07 -10.91
N PHE A 46 1.15 18.94 -10.23
CA PHE A 46 2.20 18.78 -9.21
C PHE A 46 2.86 17.40 -9.31
N SER A 47 4.06 17.30 -8.76
CA SER A 47 4.85 16.07 -8.75
C SER A 47 5.68 15.97 -7.48
N ALA A 48 5.91 14.76 -7.00
CA ALA A 48 6.82 14.50 -5.89
C ALA A 48 7.46 13.12 -5.98
N GLU A 49 8.37 12.85 -5.05
CA GLU A 49 8.97 11.54 -4.83
C GLU A 49 8.71 11.10 -3.39
N VAL A 50 8.32 9.83 -3.21
CA VAL A 50 8.10 9.21 -1.90
C VAL A 50 8.81 7.86 -1.81
N SER A 51 9.21 7.46 -0.61
CA SER A 51 9.79 6.13 -0.36
C SER A 51 8.72 5.22 0.22
N CYS A 52 8.35 4.17 -0.51
CA CYS A 52 7.29 3.23 -0.13
C CYS A 52 7.89 1.88 0.23
N LEU A 53 7.36 1.23 1.27
CA LEU A 53 7.68 -0.17 1.54
C LEU A 53 6.85 -1.06 0.60
N PRO A 54 7.43 -2.11 0.00
CA PRO A 54 6.65 -3.10 -0.74
C PRO A 54 5.60 -3.77 0.15
N ASP A 55 4.54 -4.25 -0.49
CA ASP A 55 3.35 -4.88 0.08
C ASP A 55 2.59 -4.01 1.10
N SER A 56 2.93 -2.73 1.18
CA SER A 56 2.32 -1.75 2.08
C SER A 56 1.70 -0.61 1.29
N THR A 57 0.52 -0.16 1.70
CA THR A 57 -0.11 1.02 1.11
C THR A 57 0.64 2.29 1.51
N CYS A 58 1.02 3.08 0.51
CA CYS A 58 1.83 4.27 0.61
C CYS A 58 1.05 5.46 0.07
N SER A 59 0.89 6.52 0.86
CA SER A 59 0.22 7.74 0.39
C SER A 59 1.11 8.48 -0.59
N LEU A 60 0.57 8.82 -1.76
CA LEU A 60 1.23 9.64 -2.77
C LEU A 60 0.88 11.11 -2.57
N ALA A 61 -0.40 11.44 -2.65
CA ALA A 61 -0.89 12.82 -2.59
C ALA A 61 -2.08 12.92 -1.63
N ASP A 62 -2.06 13.97 -0.82
CA ASP A 62 -3.18 14.42 0.02
C ASP A 62 -3.34 15.92 -0.24
N GLN A 63 -4.22 16.26 -1.18
CA GLN A 63 -4.57 17.64 -1.49
C GLN A 63 -5.95 17.94 -0.92
N SER A 64 -6.20 19.19 -0.51
CA SER A 64 -7.43 19.56 0.17
C SER A 64 -8.57 20.06 -0.74
N GLU A 65 -8.29 20.65 -1.91
CA GLU A 65 -9.36 21.34 -2.69
C GLU A 65 -9.27 21.23 -4.23
N PRO A 66 -10.22 20.50 -4.89
CA PRO A 66 -10.92 19.32 -4.39
C PRO A 66 -9.97 18.34 -3.74
N SER A 67 -10.48 17.67 -2.71
CA SER A 67 -9.70 16.69 -1.97
C SER A 67 -9.48 15.47 -2.85
N ILE A 68 -8.22 15.18 -3.13
CA ILE A 68 -7.80 14.00 -3.89
C ILE A 68 -6.74 13.30 -3.07
N ASN A 69 -7.08 12.09 -2.65
CA ASN A 69 -6.18 11.20 -1.95
C ASN A 69 -5.78 10.09 -2.90
N LEU A 70 -4.49 10.02 -3.20
CA LEU A 70 -3.89 8.97 -4.03
C LEU A 70 -2.98 8.13 -3.17
N ALA A 71 -3.12 6.81 -3.24
CA ALA A 71 -2.23 5.89 -2.58
C ALA A 71 -1.87 4.72 -3.49
N ILE A 72 -0.68 4.17 -3.30
CA ILE A 72 -0.11 3.09 -4.11
C ILE A 72 0.29 1.93 -3.21
N THR A 73 0.10 0.70 -3.70
CA THR A 73 0.69 -0.50 -3.12
C THR A 73 1.56 -1.15 -4.19
N LEU A 74 2.84 -1.38 -3.90
CA LEU A 74 3.77 -2.05 -4.80
C LEU A 74 4.02 -3.47 -4.30
N TYR A 75 3.69 -4.47 -5.11
CA TYR A 75 3.80 -5.86 -4.65
C TYR A 75 5.24 -6.38 -4.74
N SER A 76 5.68 -7.08 -3.72
CA SER A 76 6.93 -7.85 -3.79
C SER A 76 6.74 -9.06 -4.72
N GLY A 77 7.76 -9.35 -5.54
CA GLY A 77 7.71 -10.45 -6.50
C GLY A 77 8.55 -10.20 -7.75
N SER A 78 8.52 -11.15 -8.69
CA SER A 78 9.27 -11.06 -9.94
C SER A 78 8.65 -10.12 -10.99
N GLY A 79 7.39 -9.73 -10.79
CA GLY A 79 6.68 -8.78 -11.66
C GLY A 79 6.69 -7.37 -11.06
N ALA A 80 7.01 -6.36 -11.88
CA ALA A 80 6.79 -4.97 -11.52
C ALA A 80 5.27 -4.69 -11.58
N ASN A 81 4.55 -4.96 -10.51
CA ASN A 81 3.10 -4.79 -10.43
C ASN A 81 2.74 -3.96 -9.19
N GLY A 82 1.58 -3.33 -9.24
CA GLY A 82 1.04 -2.62 -8.10
C GLY A 82 -0.44 -2.29 -8.27
N GLU A 83 -1.01 -1.74 -7.21
CA GLU A 83 -2.36 -1.20 -7.19
C GLU A 83 -2.30 0.29 -6.89
N LEU A 84 -3.01 1.08 -7.70
CA LEU A 84 -3.30 2.48 -7.43
C LEU A 84 -4.70 2.58 -6.84
N SER A 85 -4.87 3.43 -5.82
CA SER A 85 -6.17 3.76 -5.23
C SER A 85 -6.39 5.26 -5.22
N ILE A 86 -7.63 5.69 -5.41
CA ILE A 86 -8.02 7.10 -5.41
C ILE A 86 -9.28 7.32 -4.56
N HIS A 87 -9.32 8.44 -3.85
CA HIS A 87 -10.53 8.96 -3.25
C HIS A 87 -10.65 10.45 -3.56
N CYS A 88 -11.82 10.86 -4.06
CA CYS A 88 -12.12 12.26 -4.34
C CYS A 88 -13.30 12.76 -3.50
N SER A 89 -13.21 14.01 -3.05
CA SER A 89 -14.28 14.72 -2.35
C SER A 89 -14.34 16.19 -2.79
N PRO A 90 -15.53 16.78 -2.96
CA PRO A 90 -16.86 16.23 -2.67
C PRO A 90 -17.43 15.33 -3.78
N ASN A 91 -16.91 15.43 -4.99
CA ASN A 91 -17.41 14.66 -6.12
C ASN A 91 -16.62 13.34 -6.26
N PRO A 92 -17.30 12.18 -6.38
CA PRO A 92 -16.62 10.91 -6.55
C PRO A 92 -15.86 10.85 -7.87
N CYS A 93 -14.80 10.06 -7.90
CA CYS A 93 -13.97 9.83 -9.07
C CYS A 93 -13.49 8.37 -9.07
N SER A 94 -13.11 7.85 -10.23
CA SER A 94 -12.62 6.49 -10.38
C SER A 94 -11.68 6.37 -11.57
N PHE A 95 -11.06 5.20 -11.71
CA PHE A 95 -10.19 4.89 -12.84
C PHE A 95 -10.99 4.33 -14.04
N GLN A 96 -10.28 3.95 -15.11
CA GLN A 96 -10.91 3.44 -16.34
C GLN A 96 -11.78 2.19 -16.12
N ASN A 97 -11.46 1.37 -15.11
CA ASN A 97 -12.28 0.20 -14.72
C ASN A 97 -13.55 0.57 -13.93
N SER A 98 -13.83 1.86 -13.73
CA SER A 98 -14.97 2.40 -12.97
C SER A 98 -14.91 2.09 -11.47
N ARG A 99 -13.72 1.74 -10.98
CA ARG A 99 -13.43 1.51 -9.57
C ARG A 99 -12.45 2.56 -9.05
N ALA A 100 -12.49 2.80 -7.75
CA ALA A 100 -11.50 3.57 -7.01
C ALA A 100 -10.11 2.90 -6.94
N GLN A 101 -9.98 1.64 -7.37
CA GLN A 101 -8.74 0.86 -7.36
C GLN A 101 -8.41 0.37 -8.77
N LEU A 102 -7.13 0.38 -9.16
CA LEU A 102 -6.65 -0.10 -10.44
C LEU A 102 -5.31 -0.81 -10.27
N GLU A 103 -5.26 -2.08 -10.67
CA GLU A 103 -4.01 -2.80 -10.85
C GLU A 103 -3.27 -2.33 -12.11
N PHE A 104 -1.96 -2.15 -12.00
CA PHE A 104 -1.10 -1.83 -13.12
C PHE A 104 0.14 -2.74 -13.12
N SER A 105 0.75 -2.86 -14.30
CA SER A 105 1.99 -3.60 -14.51
C SER A 105 3.03 -2.72 -15.19
N GLY A 106 4.29 -3.05 -14.97
CA GLY A 106 5.44 -2.25 -15.34
C GLY A 106 5.85 -1.24 -14.27
N ARG A 107 7.07 -0.73 -14.44
CA ARG A 107 7.69 0.31 -13.59
C ARG A 107 7.13 1.71 -13.82
N ARG A 108 6.31 1.88 -14.86
CA ARG A 108 5.69 3.15 -15.23
C ARG A 108 4.25 2.93 -15.60
N ALA A 109 3.38 3.81 -15.12
CA ALA A 109 1.96 3.81 -15.44
C ALA A 109 1.47 5.24 -15.66
N THR A 110 0.59 5.41 -16.65
CA THR A 110 -0.21 6.62 -16.83
C THR A 110 -1.66 6.22 -16.74
N VAL A 111 -2.38 6.82 -15.79
CA VAL A 111 -3.74 6.42 -15.44
C VAL A 111 -4.65 7.63 -15.48
N ASP A 112 -5.75 7.52 -16.21
CA ASP A 112 -6.77 8.56 -16.24
C ASP A 112 -7.63 8.55 -14.98
N ILE A 113 -7.90 9.74 -14.45
CA ILE A 113 -8.90 9.98 -13.43
C ILE A 113 -10.19 10.42 -14.15
N LEU A 114 -11.29 9.73 -13.87
CA LEU A 114 -12.59 10.03 -14.43
C LEU A 114 -13.57 10.45 -13.34
N SER A 115 -14.49 11.34 -13.69
CA SER A 115 -15.59 11.75 -12.81
C SER A 115 -16.58 10.61 -12.59
N GLY A 116 -17.04 10.47 -11.34
CA GLY A 116 -17.98 9.44 -10.89
C GLY A 116 -17.32 8.11 -10.55
N GLU A 117 -18.03 7.27 -9.81
CA GLU A 117 -17.78 5.84 -9.63
C GLU A 117 -18.86 5.08 -10.43
N ALA A 118 -18.66 3.81 -10.81
CA ALA A 118 -19.80 3.01 -11.23
C ALA A 118 -20.83 2.95 -10.09
N ASP A 119 -22.10 3.23 -10.41
CA ASP A 119 -23.21 3.02 -9.46
C ASP A 119 -23.14 1.57 -8.95
N SER A 120 -22.87 1.39 -7.65
CA SER A 120 -22.95 0.08 -6.99
C SER A 120 -24.40 -0.41 -6.85
N GLY A 121 -25.38 0.39 -7.28
CA GLY A 121 -26.79 0.07 -7.34
C GLY A 121 -27.18 -0.41 -8.74
N ILE A 122 -28.18 -1.28 -8.78
CA ILE A 122 -28.75 -1.87 -10.01
C ILE A 122 -29.35 -0.73 -10.87
N THR A 123 -28.52 -0.04 -11.64
CA THR A 123 -28.94 0.93 -12.64
C THR A 123 -28.36 0.49 -13.99
N THR A 124 -29.07 -0.42 -14.64
CA THR A 124 -28.85 -0.72 -16.06
C THR A 124 -29.39 0.44 -16.90
N LEU A 125 -28.60 1.51 -17.02
CA LEU A 125 -28.77 2.41 -18.15
C LEU A 125 -28.52 1.58 -19.43
N LEU A 126 -29.54 1.46 -20.29
CA LEU A 126 -29.43 0.79 -21.61
C LEU A 126 -28.48 1.52 -22.58
N VAL A 127 -27.78 2.55 -22.10
CA VAL A 127 -26.84 3.39 -22.84
C VAL A 127 -25.57 3.54 -22.02
N VAL A 128 -24.43 3.18 -22.62
CA VAL A 128 -23.10 3.44 -22.05
C VAL A 128 -22.81 4.94 -22.19
N ARG A 129 -22.85 5.67 -21.07
CA ARG A 129 -22.41 7.06 -21.03
C ARG A 129 -20.90 7.11 -20.79
N ARG A 130 -20.14 7.79 -21.66
CA ARG A 130 -18.72 8.03 -21.41
C ARG A 130 -18.56 8.92 -20.16
N ARG A 131 -17.77 8.45 -19.20
CA ARG A 131 -17.37 9.26 -18.04
C ARG A 131 -16.40 10.35 -18.48
N GLN A 132 -16.52 11.54 -17.91
CA GLN A 132 -15.64 12.66 -18.22
C GLN A 132 -14.27 12.40 -17.58
N ARG A 133 -13.19 12.53 -18.35
CA ARG A 133 -11.83 12.57 -17.83
C ARG A 133 -11.63 13.91 -17.11
N ILE A 134 -11.20 13.86 -15.85
CA ILE A 134 -10.96 15.05 -15.01
C ILE A 134 -9.50 15.20 -14.61
N GLY A 135 -8.65 14.24 -14.97
CA GLY A 135 -7.22 14.31 -14.72
C GLY A 135 -6.46 13.07 -15.15
N GLU A 136 -5.18 13.04 -14.81
CA GLU A 136 -4.29 11.89 -14.98
C GLU A 136 -3.26 11.82 -13.85
N VAL A 137 -2.78 10.61 -13.60
CA VAL A 137 -1.67 10.31 -12.71
C VAL A 137 -0.59 9.60 -13.51
N LEU A 138 0.65 10.06 -13.37
CA LEU A 138 1.84 9.37 -13.86
C LEU A 138 2.63 8.85 -12.69
N ILE A 139 3.15 7.63 -12.80
CA ILE A 139 3.90 6.94 -11.75
C ILE A 139 5.16 6.33 -12.39
N SER A 140 6.29 6.40 -11.68
CA SER A 140 7.54 5.73 -12.05
C SER A 140 8.30 5.24 -10.81
N TYR A 141 8.81 4.00 -10.82
CA TYR A 141 9.59 3.39 -9.73
C TYR A 141 10.54 2.24 -10.15
#